data_AF-A0A9D5QHK1-F1
#
_entry.id   AF-A0A9D5QHK1-F1
#
_cell.length_a   1.000
_cell.length_b   1.000
_cell.length_c   1.000
_cell.angle_alpha   90.00
_cell.angle_beta   90.00
_cell.angle_gamma   90.00
#
_symmetry.space_group_name_H-M   'P 1'
#
loop_
_entity.id
_entity.type
_entity.pdbx_description
1 polymer ?
#
loop_
_entity_poly.entity_id
_entity_poly.type
_entity_poly.pdbx_seq_one_letter_code
_entity_poly.pdbx_strand_id
1 'polypeptide(L)'
;MKEPFEMYCADSRWLIWEKGWEKSNLGVWESIFTLGNGYIGSRGIYEEIPLGCSPGTFLAGVYDATGAQVTEMVNIPNPFDFRIVAEGEKIDITAMDVLFHRRVLDLSKGLLARKTIFSNSRKERFNYQSLRFWSMR
;
A
#
# COMPACT_ATOMS: atom_id res chain seq x y z
N MET A 1 -23.10 -1.40 -11.79
CA MET A 1 -22.61 -1.26 -10.39
C MET A 1 -21.24 -0.60 -10.48
N LYS A 2 -20.97 0.51 -9.78
CA LYS A 2 -19.63 1.14 -9.84
C LYS A 2 -18.63 0.23 -9.14
N GLU A 3 -17.42 0.09 -9.67
CA GLU A 3 -16.40 -0.73 -9.02
C GLU A 3 -15.93 -0.09 -7.70
N PRO A 4 -15.55 -0.88 -6.68
CA PRO A 4 -15.12 -0.37 -5.37
C PRO A 4 -14.09 0.74 -5.50
N PHE A 5 -13.04 0.53 -6.30
CA PHE A 5 -12.00 1.51 -6.57
C PHE A 5 -12.53 2.89 -7.03
N GLU A 6 -13.58 2.93 -7.86
CA GLU A 6 -14.18 4.16 -8.36
C GLU A 6 -15.17 4.80 -7.38
N MET A 7 -15.76 3.99 -6.48
CA MET A 7 -16.68 4.48 -5.45
C MET A 7 -15.96 5.25 -4.34
N TYR A 8 -14.71 4.89 -4.02
CA TYR A 8 -14.01 5.48 -2.89
C TYR A 8 -13.23 6.76 -3.23
N CYS A 9 -12.94 7.01 -4.50
CA CYS A 9 -12.29 8.25 -4.96
C CYS A 9 -13.27 9.44 -4.86
N ALA A 10 -12.96 10.41 -3.99
CA ALA A 10 -13.70 11.66 -3.91
C ALA A 10 -13.36 12.62 -5.08
N ASP A 11 -13.56 13.91 -4.86
CA ASP A 11 -13.24 14.98 -5.81
C ASP A 11 -11.77 14.94 -6.23
N SER A 12 -11.51 15.07 -7.54
CA SER A 12 -10.17 14.94 -8.13
C SER A 12 -9.13 15.90 -7.54
N ARG A 13 -9.56 17.02 -6.95
CA ARG A 13 -8.69 18.00 -6.28
C ARG A 13 -8.00 17.43 -5.03
N TRP A 14 -8.52 16.34 -4.46
CA TRP A 14 -8.01 15.71 -3.25
C TRP A 14 -7.27 14.39 -3.51
N LEU A 15 -7.04 14.03 -4.77
CA LEU A 15 -6.50 12.73 -5.13
C LEU A 15 -5.05 12.83 -5.58
N ILE A 16 -4.17 12.06 -4.94
CA ILE A 16 -2.81 11.81 -5.43
C ILE A 16 -2.81 10.43 -6.09
N TRP A 17 -2.41 10.39 -7.37
CA TRP A 17 -2.45 9.18 -8.18
C TRP A 17 -1.04 8.65 -8.48
N GLU A 18 -0.88 7.35 -8.32
CA GLU A 18 0.16 6.59 -8.99
C GLU A 18 -0.48 5.84 -10.16
N LYS A 19 0.06 6.07 -11.36
CA LYS A 19 -0.43 5.47 -12.60
C LYS A 19 0.67 4.56 -13.16
N GLY A 20 0.40 3.26 -13.21
CA GLY A 20 1.42 2.28 -13.60
C GLY A 20 2.37 1.95 -12.45
N TRP A 21 3.16 0.90 -12.66
CA TRP A 21 4.09 0.35 -11.68
C TRP A 21 5.52 0.51 -12.18
N GLU A 22 6.38 1.10 -11.37
CA GLU A 22 7.81 1.21 -11.63
C GLU A 22 8.59 0.97 -10.34
N LYS A 23 9.41 -0.09 -10.32
CA LYS A 23 10.12 -0.52 -9.10
C LYS A 23 11.05 0.55 -8.53
N SER A 24 11.64 1.40 -9.39
CA SER A 24 12.53 2.51 -8.99
C SER A 24 11.83 3.53 -8.09
N ASN A 25 10.51 3.69 -8.21
CA ASN A 25 9.71 4.65 -7.46
C ASN A 25 9.11 4.09 -6.16
N LEU A 26 9.38 2.82 -5.83
CA LEU A 26 8.75 2.11 -4.71
C LEU A 26 8.83 2.90 -3.40
N GLY A 27 10.04 3.28 -2.97
CA GLY A 27 10.24 4.01 -1.70
C GLY A 27 9.64 5.43 -1.69
N VAL A 28 9.55 6.07 -2.86
CA VAL A 28 8.92 7.40 -3.02
C VAL A 28 7.42 7.27 -2.76
N TRP A 29 6.77 6.33 -3.43
CA TRP A 29 5.33 6.12 -3.27
C TRP A 29 4.95 5.59 -1.89
N GLU A 30 5.77 4.73 -1.29
CA GLU A 30 5.59 4.33 0.10
C GLU A 30 5.54 5.51 1.06
N SER A 31 6.35 6.54 0.80
CA SER A 31 6.38 7.74 1.63
C SER A 31 5.16 8.63 1.34
N ILE A 32 4.89 8.92 0.06
CA ILE A 32 3.75 9.75 -0.37
C ILE A 32 2.41 9.17 0.09
N PHE A 33 2.25 7.85 0.04
CA PHE A 33 1.02 7.15 0.41
C PHE A 33 0.96 6.67 1.85
N THR A 34 1.82 7.22 2.73
CA THR A 34 1.76 6.97 4.17
C THR A 34 0.40 7.39 4.72
N LEU A 35 -0.20 6.53 5.54
CA LEU A 35 -1.44 6.78 6.25
C LEU A 35 -1.18 6.92 7.74
N GLY A 36 -1.94 7.75 8.43
CA GLY A 36 -1.86 7.84 9.88
C GLY A 36 -2.99 8.66 10.48
N ASN A 37 -3.19 8.50 11.79
CA ASN A 37 -4.23 9.20 12.55
C ASN A 37 -3.68 10.03 13.73
N GLY A 38 -2.36 10.26 13.75
CA GLY A 38 -1.66 10.96 14.84
C GLY A 38 -1.24 10.04 15.99
N TYR A 39 -1.87 8.87 16.17
CA TYR A 39 -1.43 7.84 17.11
C TYR A 39 -0.66 6.71 16.43
N ILE A 40 -1.19 6.18 15.33
CA ILE A 40 -0.52 5.18 14.49
C ILE A 40 -0.27 5.74 13.09
N GLY A 41 0.85 5.37 12.49
CA GLY A 41 1.16 5.67 11.10
C GLY A 41 1.82 4.49 10.42
N SER A 42 1.44 4.20 9.18
CA SER A 42 2.07 3.16 8.36
C SER A 42 2.38 3.66 6.97
N ARG A 43 3.56 3.30 6.46
CA ARG A 43 3.99 3.59 5.09
C ARG A 43 3.00 3.01 4.07
N GLY A 44 2.88 3.69 2.94
CA GLY A 44 2.05 3.34 1.79
C GLY A 44 2.56 2.15 0.99
N ILE A 45 2.93 1.06 1.65
CA ILE A 45 3.49 -0.15 1.03
C ILE A 45 2.46 -0.90 0.18
N TYR A 46 2.95 -1.79 -0.67
CA TYR A 46 2.14 -2.82 -1.30
C TYR A 46 1.85 -3.94 -0.30
N GLU A 47 0.64 -4.48 -0.32
CA GLU A 47 0.20 -5.53 0.59
C GLU A 47 1.02 -6.83 0.44
N GLU A 48 1.55 -7.11 -0.76
CA GLU A 48 2.30 -8.33 -1.06
C GLU A 48 3.76 -8.30 -0.58
N ILE A 49 4.21 -7.13 -0.10
CA ILE A 49 5.58 -6.84 0.36
C ILE A 49 6.63 -7.21 -0.71
N PRO A 50 6.65 -6.49 -1.85
CA PRO A 50 7.60 -6.77 -2.93
C PRO A 50 9.05 -6.56 -2.48
N LEU A 51 9.99 -7.24 -3.15
CA LEU A 51 11.41 -7.09 -2.85
C LEU A 51 11.87 -5.63 -3.01
N GLY A 52 12.49 -5.08 -1.96
CA GLY A 52 12.90 -3.68 -1.88
C GLY A 52 11.89 -2.76 -1.20
N CYS A 53 10.72 -3.30 -0.80
CA CYS A 53 9.77 -2.60 0.04
C CYS A 53 10.42 -2.24 1.39
N SER A 54 10.08 -1.07 1.91
CA SER A 54 10.47 -0.63 3.26
C SER A 54 9.23 -0.47 4.14
N PRO A 55 8.69 -1.56 4.74
CA PRO A 55 7.59 -1.46 5.70
C PRO A 55 7.98 -0.62 6.90
N GLY A 56 7.11 0.30 7.26
CA GLY A 56 7.23 1.12 8.46
C GLY A 56 5.86 1.28 9.09
N THR A 57 5.67 0.81 10.31
CA THR A 57 4.50 1.12 11.13
C THR A 57 4.97 1.62 12.48
N PHE A 58 4.45 2.75 12.92
CA PHE A 58 4.94 3.48 14.09
C PHE A 58 3.77 3.88 14.98
N LEU A 59 4.00 3.85 16.29
CA LEU A 59 3.07 4.33 17.30
C LEU A 59 3.66 5.55 18.02
N ALA A 60 2.88 6.62 18.11
CA ALA A 60 3.23 7.79 18.89
C ALA A 60 3.43 7.39 20.36
N GLY A 61 4.60 7.72 20.91
CA GLY A 61 4.96 7.38 22.28
C GLY A 61 5.75 6.07 22.43
N VAL A 62 5.94 5.30 21.34
CA VAL A 62 6.76 4.09 21.37
C VAL A 62 8.12 4.36 20.75
N TYR A 63 9.12 4.48 21.61
CA TYR A 63 10.49 4.79 21.23
C TYR A 63 11.45 3.81 21.89
N ASP A 64 12.59 3.59 21.26
CA ASP A 64 13.68 2.78 21.80
C ASP A 64 15.03 3.32 21.32
N ALA A 65 16.10 2.95 22.02
CA ALA A 65 17.48 3.29 21.65
C ALA A 65 18.38 2.05 21.52
N THR A 66 17.83 0.84 21.58
CA THR A 66 18.62 -0.39 21.53
C THR A 66 19.31 -0.50 20.17
N GLY A 67 20.64 -0.39 20.17
CA GLY A 67 21.45 -0.46 18.94
C GLY A 67 21.48 0.83 18.12
N ALA A 68 20.92 1.93 18.62
CA ALA A 68 20.96 3.25 17.97
C ALA A 68 21.75 4.27 18.80
N GLN A 69 22.34 5.27 18.15
CA GLN A 69 23.06 6.36 18.83
C GLN A 69 22.10 7.31 19.55
N VAL A 70 20.87 7.42 19.07
CA VAL A 70 19.82 8.29 19.58
C VAL A 70 18.51 7.50 19.69
N THR A 71 17.59 7.99 20.51
CA THR A 71 16.24 7.42 20.64
C THR A 71 15.43 7.67 19.37
N GLU A 72 14.84 6.61 18.82
CA GLU A 72 14.08 6.63 17.57
C GLU A 72 12.69 5.98 17.75
N MET A 73 11.76 6.27 16.83
CA MET A 73 10.47 5.58 16.82
C MET A 73 10.65 4.11 16.45
N VAL A 74 10.04 3.21 17.22
CA VAL A 74 10.11 1.78 16.94
C VAL A 74 9.24 1.44 15.73
N ASN A 75 9.85 0.78 14.74
CA ASN A 75 9.09 0.13 13.67
C ASN A 75 8.44 -1.14 14.22
N ILE A 76 7.13 -1.09 14.49
CA ILE A 76 6.38 -2.22 15.04
C ILE A 76 5.99 -3.24 13.95
N PRO A 77 5.52 -4.45 14.31
CA PRO A 77 5.09 -5.44 13.33
C PRO A 77 4.07 -4.88 12.33
N ASN A 78 4.31 -5.12 11.04
CA ASN A 78 3.48 -4.63 9.95
C ASN A 78 2.13 -5.38 9.89
N PRO A 79 0.98 -4.71 10.01
CA PRO A 79 -0.32 -5.35 9.93
C PRO A 79 -0.80 -5.59 8.49
N PHE A 80 -0.04 -5.13 7.47
CA PHE A 80 -0.46 -5.16 6.06
C PHE A 80 0.31 -6.13 5.17
N ASP A 81 0.99 -7.16 5.72
CA ASP A 81 1.58 -8.27 4.93
C ASP A 81 0.49 -9.29 4.59
N PHE A 82 -0.15 -9.12 3.43
CA PHE A 82 -1.15 -10.05 2.91
C PHE A 82 -0.58 -10.88 1.76
N ARG A 83 -0.73 -12.20 1.86
CA ARG A 83 -0.30 -13.14 0.82
C ARG A 83 -1.52 -13.83 0.24
N ILE A 84 -1.84 -13.47 -1.00
CA ILE A 84 -2.94 -14.07 -1.75
C ILE A 84 -2.34 -15.04 -2.76
N VAL A 85 -2.87 -16.27 -2.77
CA VAL A 85 -2.53 -17.31 -3.73
C VAL A 85 -3.81 -17.69 -4.46
N ALA A 86 -3.79 -17.68 -5.79
CA ALA A 86 -4.88 -18.11 -6.63
C ALA A 86 -4.35 -19.04 -7.71
N GLU A 87 -5.04 -20.15 -7.98
CA GLU A 87 -4.61 -21.16 -8.97
C GLU A 87 -3.16 -21.67 -8.78
N GLY A 88 -2.70 -21.71 -7.52
CA GLY A 88 -1.35 -22.14 -7.15
C GLY A 88 -0.25 -21.08 -7.34
N GLU A 89 -0.59 -19.88 -7.80
CA GLU A 89 0.37 -18.78 -8.02
C GLU A 89 0.15 -17.66 -7.01
N LYS A 90 1.26 -17.10 -6.49
CA LYS A 90 1.20 -15.91 -5.62
C LYS A 90 0.83 -14.70 -6.47
N ILE A 91 -0.25 -14.02 -6.10
CA ILE A 91 -0.59 -12.71 -6.68
C ILE A 91 0.41 -11.71 -6.13
N ASP A 92 1.26 -11.14 -7.00
CA ASP A 92 2.38 -10.30 -6.59
C ASP A 92 2.75 -9.30 -7.71
N ILE A 93 2.94 -8.03 -7.33
CA ILE A 93 3.31 -6.92 -8.24
C ILE A 93 4.66 -7.11 -8.94
N THR A 94 5.53 -7.96 -8.39
CA THR A 94 6.84 -8.26 -8.95
C THR A 94 6.93 -9.61 -9.65
N ALA A 95 6.00 -10.53 -9.41
CA ALA A 95 6.05 -11.89 -9.98
C ALA A 95 5.08 -12.13 -11.15
N MET A 96 4.11 -11.23 -11.38
CA MET A 96 3.11 -11.36 -12.44
C MET A 96 3.16 -10.21 -13.44
N ASP A 97 2.63 -10.46 -14.65
CA ASP A 97 2.45 -9.41 -15.64
C ASP A 97 1.41 -8.41 -15.14
N VAL A 98 1.78 -7.14 -15.07
CA VAL A 98 0.90 -6.05 -14.62
C VAL A 98 0.21 -5.44 -15.85
N LEU A 99 -1.04 -5.83 -16.11
CA LEU A 99 -1.82 -5.32 -17.25
C LEU A 99 -2.40 -3.94 -16.98
N PHE A 100 -2.72 -3.66 -15.71
CA PHE A 100 -3.21 -2.36 -15.25
C PHE A 100 -2.80 -2.17 -13.81
N HIS A 101 -2.32 -0.97 -13.46
CA HIS A 101 -2.06 -0.62 -12.07
C HIS A 101 -2.42 0.83 -11.79
N ARG A 102 -3.10 1.03 -10.66
CA ARG A 102 -3.38 2.34 -10.12
C ARG A 102 -3.48 2.29 -8.59
N ARG A 103 -2.82 3.22 -7.93
CA ARG A 103 -3.06 3.56 -6.52
C ARG A 103 -3.51 5.00 -6.40
N VAL A 104 -4.31 5.26 -5.38
CA VAL A 104 -4.86 6.59 -5.11
C VAL A 104 -4.92 6.83 -3.61
N LEU A 105 -4.27 7.91 -3.19
CA LEU A 105 -4.48 8.48 -1.86
C LEU A 105 -5.57 9.54 -1.97
N ASP A 106 -6.68 9.33 -1.27
CA ASP A 106 -7.74 10.31 -1.08
C ASP A 106 -7.46 11.11 0.20
N LEU A 107 -6.95 12.32 0.02
CA LEU A 107 -6.58 13.23 1.10
C LEU A 107 -7.80 13.72 1.90
N SER A 108 -9.00 13.73 1.31
CA SER A 108 -10.21 14.17 2.00
C SER A 108 -10.72 13.15 3.02
N LYS A 109 -10.32 11.88 2.86
CA LYS A 109 -10.74 10.75 3.70
C LYS A 109 -9.62 10.08 4.46
N GLY A 110 -8.35 10.38 4.14
CA GLY A 110 -7.19 9.68 4.70
C GLY A 110 -7.16 8.20 4.31
N LEU A 111 -7.43 7.91 3.03
CA LEU A 111 -7.66 6.56 2.53
C LEU A 111 -6.78 6.24 1.33
N LEU A 112 -6.14 5.07 1.35
CA LEU A 112 -5.38 4.54 0.22
C LEU A 112 -6.17 3.42 -0.43
N ALA A 113 -6.42 3.53 -1.73
CA ALA A 113 -7.03 2.47 -2.53
C ALA A 113 -6.10 2.05 -3.67
N ARG A 114 -6.22 0.79 -4.06
CA ARG A 114 -5.43 0.18 -5.14
C ARG A 114 -6.33 -0.66 -6.02
N LYS A 115 -6.05 -0.63 -7.32
CA LYS A 115 -6.54 -1.61 -8.29
C LYS A 115 -5.38 -2.08 -9.17
N THR A 116 -5.21 -3.38 -9.26
CA THR A 116 -4.22 -4.01 -10.14
C THR A 116 -4.86 -5.16 -10.89
N ILE A 117 -4.66 -5.21 -12.20
CA ILE A 117 -5.04 -6.36 -13.02
C ILE A 117 -3.76 -7.09 -13.35
N PHE A 118 -3.64 -8.31 -12.85
CA PHE A 118 -2.52 -9.20 -13.11
C PHE A 118 -2.87 -10.17 -14.24
N SER A 119 -1.83 -10.67 -14.91
CA SER A 119 -1.89 -11.84 -15.77
C SER A 119 -0.79 -12.81 -15.38
N ASN A 120 -1.11 -14.10 -15.37
CA ASN A 120 -0.11 -15.14 -15.23
C ASN A 120 0.42 -15.63 -16.59
N SER A 121 1.30 -16.62 -16.53
CA SER A 121 1.89 -17.30 -17.70
C SER A 121 0.83 -17.96 -18.60
N ARG A 122 -0.30 -18.42 -18.04
CA ARG A 122 -1.44 -19.02 -18.75
C ARG A 122 -2.43 -17.99 -19.31
N LYS A 123 -2.16 -16.68 -19.17
CA LYS A 123 -3.04 -15.57 -19.60
C LYS A 123 -4.37 -15.48 -18.85
N GLU A 124 -4.47 -16.12 -17.69
CA GLU A 124 -5.55 -15.92 -16.73
C GLU A 124 -5.39 -14.56 -16.06
N ARG A 125 -6.50 -13.88 -15.79
CA ARG A 125 -6.49 -12.51 -15.26
C ARG A 125 -7.02 -12.45 -13.84
N PHE A 126 -6.34 -11.71 -12.99
CA PHE A 126 -6.72 -11.50 -11.60
C PHE A 126 -6.96 -10.02 -11.33
N ASN A 127 -8.17 -9.65 -10.91
CA ASN A 127 -8.51 -8.29 -10.51
C ASN A 127 -8.33 -8.13 -9.00
N TYR A 128 -7.22 -7.55 -8.59
CA TYR A 128 -6.91 -7.25 -7.19
C TYR A 128 -7.34 -5.83 -6.84
N GLN A 129 -8.10 -5.69 -5.76
CA GLN A 129 -8.47 -4.39 -5.19
C GLN A 129 -8.22 -4.39 -3.69
N SER A 130 -7.62 -3.32 -3.19
CA SER A 130 -7.46 -3.09 -1.75
C SER A 130 -7.84 -1.67 -1.39
N LEU A 131 -8.25 -1.51 -0.12
CA LEU A 131 -8.59 -0.25 0.49
C LEU A 131 -8.19 -0.29 1.95
N ARG A 132 -7.51 0.74 2.43
CA ARG A 132 -7.11 0.84 3.82
C ARG A 132 -7.03 2.28 4.31
N PHE A 133 -7.24 2.44 5.62
CA PHE A 133 -7.15 3.69 6.36
C PHE A 133 -6.86 3.35 7.82
N TRP A 134 -6.32 4.31 8.56
CA TRP A 134 -6.31 4.29 10.02
C TRP A 134 -7.50 5.11 10.52
N SER A 135 -8.29 4.56 11.46
CA SER A 135 -9.47 5.27 12.00
C SER A 135 -9.07 6.61 12.61
N MET A 136 -9.77 7.69 12.26
CA MET A 136 -9.64 9.00 12.92
C MET A 136 -10.58 9.16 14.13
N ARG A 137 -11.40 8.14 14.40
CA ARG A 137 -12.29 8.06 15.56
C ARG A 137 -11.68 7.20 16.65
#